data_AF-A0A3N4JTM9-F1
#
_entry.id   AF-A0A3N4JTM9-F1
#
_cell.length_a   1.000
_cell.length_b   1.000
_cell.length_c   1.000
_cell.angle_alpha   90.00
_cell.angle_beta   90.00
_cell.angle_gamma   90.00
#
_symmetry.space_group_name_H-M   'P 1'
#
loop_
_entity.id
_entity.type
_entity.pdbx_description
1 polymer ?
#
loop_
_entity_poly.entity_id
_entity_poly.type
_entity_poly.pdbx_seq_one_letter_code
_entity_poly.pdbx_strand_id
1 'polypeptide(L)' 'MKWRILWRHGAEQITTPREMETVLQEEWDKITIEEINHEIVKLPDIMIRCIAANSGNKFQS' A
#
# COMPACT_ATOMS: atom_id res chain seq x y z
N MET A 1 -0.14 4.21 0.70
CA MET A 1 0.84 3.28 1.34
C MET A 1 1.95 4.09 1.97
N LYS A 2 1.92 4.24 3.30
CA LYS A 2 2.79 5.18 4.04
C LYS A 2 4.25 4.71 4.01
N TRP A 3 5.16 5.68 4.07
CA TRP A 3 6.63 5.50 4.12
C TRP A 3 7.11 4.42 5.10
N ARG A 4 6.37 4.08 6.16
CA ARG A 4 6.78 3.07 7.15
C ARG A 4 6.98 1.67 6.56
N ILE A 5 6.13 1.25 5.62
CA ILE A 5 6.27 -0.03 4.91
C ILE A 5 7.42 0.07 3.89
N LEU A 6 7.59 1.24 3.26
CA LEU A 6 8.64 1.51 2.27
C LEU A 6 10.06 1.60 2.88
N TRP A 7 10.21 2.16 4.07
CA TRP A 7 11.50 2.25 4.79
C TRP A 7 11.99 0.91 5.31
N ARG A 8 11.04 -0.01 5.48
CA ARG A 8 11.25 -1.38 5.91
C ARG A 8 11.57 -2.32 4.72
N HIS A 9 11.14 -1.93 3.52
CA HIS A 9 11.41 -2.67 2.28
C HIS A 9 12.92 -2.65 1.96
N GLY A 10 13.59 -3.77 2.25
CA GLY A 10 15.03 -3.98 2.00
C GLY A 10 15.93 -3.96 3.25
N ALA A 11 15.42 -3.51 4.40
CA ALA A 11 16.14 -3.52 5.69
C ALA A 11 15.54 -4.48 6.73
N GLU A 12 14.30 -4.92 6.55
CA GLU A 12 13.70 -5.95 7.39
C GLU A 12 14.25 -7.33 7.01
N GLN A 13 15.05 -7.93 7.90
CA GLN A 13 15.40 -9.36 7.83
C GLN A 13 14.23 -10.20 8.34
N ILE A 14 13.05 -10.07 7.71
CA ILE A 14 11.97 -11.03 7.91
C ILE A 14 12.35 -12.26 7.09
N THR A 15 12.96 -13.23 7.75
CA THR A 15 13.52 -14.42 7.08
C THR A 15 12.56 -15.60 7.10
N THR A 16 11.49 -15.50 7.90
CA THR A 16 10.50 -16.57 8.03
C THR A 16 9.07 -16.09 7.79
N PRO A 17 8.18 -16.95 7.26
CA PRO A 17 6.76 -16.63 7.10
C PRO A 17 6.06 -16.25 8.41
N ARG A 18 6.49 -16.82 9.54
CA ARG A 18 5.89 -16.56 10.86
C ARG A 18 6.23 -15.16 11.38
N GLU A 19 7.47 -14.72 11.18
CA GLU A 19 7.87 -13.33 11.46
C GLU A 19 7.11 -12.36 10.55
N MET A 20 6.92 -12.72 9.28
CA MET A 20 6.13 -11.92 8.33
C MET A 20 4.69 -11.76 8.80
N GLU A 21 4.04 -12.85 9.19
CA GLU A 21 2.67 -12.84 9.72
C GLU A 21 2.55 -11.93 10.94
N THR A 22 3.51 -12.02 11.87
CA THR A 22 3.54 -11.18 13.08
C THR A 22 3.66 -9.70 12.74
N VAL A 23 4.62 -9.34 11.87
CA VAL A 23 4.82 -7.95 11.46
C VAL A 23 3.62 -7.39 10.70
N LEU A 24 3.01 -8.19 9.81
CA LEU A 24 1.81 -7.79 9.08
C LEU A 24 0.65 -7.53 10.03
N GLN A 25 0.44 -8.37 11.05
CA GLN A 25 -0.59 -8.15 12.05
C GLN A 25 -0.32 -6.87 12.87
N GLU A 26 0.92 -6.65 13.32
CA GLU A 26 1.29 -5.45 14.06
C GLU A 26 1.12 -4.17 13.25
N GLU A 27 1.42 -4.19 11.94
CA GLU A 27 1.20 -3.03 11.07
C GLU A 27 -0.27 -2.85 10.74
N TRP A 28 -1.03 -3.94 10.61
CA TRP A 28 -2.49 -3.90 10.43
C TRP A 28 -3.18 -3.21 11.60
N ASP A 29 -2.81 -3.57 12.83
CA ASP A 29 -3.40 -3.00 14.05
C ASP A 29 -3.09 -1.49 14.23
N LYS A 30 -2.08 -0.97 13.53
CA LYS A 30 -1.70 0.45 13.54
C LYS A 30 -2.45 1.29 12.51
N ILE A 31 -3.17 0.68 11.57
CA ILE A 31 -3.90 1.40 10.51
C ILE A 31 -5.09 2.14 11.14
N THR A 32 -5.12 3.45 10.93
CA THR A 32 -6.18 4.32 11.45
C THR A 32 -7.29 4.56 10.43
N ILE A 33 -8.50 4.87 10.92
CA ILE A 33 -9.64 5.23 10.05
C ILE A 33 -9.30 6.49 9.24
N GLU A 34 -8.57 7.43 9.82
CA GLU A 34 -8.11 8.65 9.15
C GLU A 34 -7.20 8.33 7.95
N GLU A 35 -6.30 7.36 8.09
CA GLU A 35 -5.44 6.91 6.98
C GLU A 35 -6.26 6.23 5.88
N ILE A 36 -7.24 5.41 6.25
CA ILE A 36 -8.16 4.78 5.29
C ILE A 36 -8.93 5.85 4.52
N ASN A 37 -9.54 6.80 5.24
CA ASN A 37 -10.31 7.89 4.64
C ASN A 37 -9.45 8.75 3.71
N HIS A 38 -8.21 9.04 4.12
CA HIS A 38 -7.28 9.80 3.30
C HIS A 38 -6.94 9.09 1.97
N GLU A 39 -6.82 7.76 1.96
CA GLU A 39 -6.61 7.01 0.73
C GLU A 39 -7.89 6.87 -0.11
N ILE A 40 -9.06 6.72 0.53
CA ILE A 40 -10.37 6.66 -0.16
C ILE A 40 -10.65 7.95 -0.94
N VAL A 41 -10.33 9.12 -0.37
CA VAL A 41 -10.54 10.42 -1.04
C VAL A 41 -9.74 10.55 -2.34
N LYS A 42 -8.68 9.77 -2.53
CA LYS A 42 -7.88 9.76 -3.78
C LYS A 42 -8.51 8.92 -4.89
N LEU A 43 -9.44 8.04 -4.58
CA LEU A 43 -10.03 7.11 -5.56
C LEU A 43 -10.66 7.81 -6.77
N PRO A 44 -11.42 8.91 -6.63
CA PRO A 44 -11.97 9.61 -7.78
C PRO A 44 -10.90 10.11 -8.76
N ASP A 45 -9.78 10.67 -8.27
CA ASP A 45 -8.67 11.13 -9.11
C ASP A 45 -7.99 9.95 -9.83
N ILE A 46 -7.79 8.84 -9.12
CA ILE A 46 -7.26 7.60 -9.71
C ILE A 46 -8.18 7.09 -10.82
N MET A 47 -9.50 7.08 -10.59
CA MET A 47 -10.47 6.64 -11.59
C MET A 47 -10.45 7.52 -12.84
N ILE A 48 -10.40 8.84 -12.67
CA ILE A 48 -10.29 9.78 -13.80
C ILE A 48 -9.04 9.47 -14.62
N ARG A 49 -7.91 9.24 -13.96
CA ARG A 49 -6.64 8.90 -14.62
C ARG A 49 -6.70 7.55 -15.35
N CYS A 50 -7.37 6.54 -14.78
CA CYS A 50 -7.58 5.25 -15.44
C CYS A 50 -8.46 5.36 -16.70
N ILE A 51 -9.52 6.17 -16.63
CA ILE A 51 -10.39 6.45 -17.79
C ILE A 51 -9.59 7.18 -18.87
N ALA A 52 -8.84 8.21 -18.50
CA ALA A 52 -8.02 8.99 -19.44
C ALA A 52 -6.91 8.14 -20.09
N ALA A 53 -6.37 7.15 -19.38
CA ALA A 53 -5.39 6.20 -19.90
C ALA A 53 -6.02 5.10 -20.79
N ASN A 54 -7.34 5.12 -21.02
CA ASN A 54 -8.08 4.11 -21.78
C ASN A 54 -7.79 2.68 -21.28
N SER A 55 -7.71 2.49 -19.96
CA SER A 55 -7.32 1.23 -19.29
C SER A 55 -5.85 0.78 -19.50
N GLY A 56 -5.00 1.63 -20.08
CA GLY A 56 -3.56 1.39 -20.21
C GLY A 56 -2.86 1.41 -18.85
N ASN A 57 -2.64 0.23 -18.28
CA ASN A 57 -1.85 0.08 -17.07
C ASN A 57 -0.40 0.48 -17.35
N LYS A 58 0.26 1.17 -16.41
CA LYS A 58 1.71 1.49 -16.48
C LYS A 58 2.63 0.27 -16.35
N PHE A 59 2.09 -0.94 -16.38
CA PHE A 59 2.83 -2.20 -16.46
C PHE A 59 3.04 -2.54 -17.93
N GLN A 60 3.80 -1.70 -18.64
CA GLN A 60 4.38 -2.11 -19.91
C GLN A 60 5.65 -2.91 -19.61
N SER A 61 5.71 -4.10 -20.19
CA SER A 61 6.80 -5.09 -20.18
C SER A 61 8.16 -4.52 -20.57
#